data_AF-A0A7V9TD01-F1
#
_entry.id   AF-A0A7V9TD01-F1
#
_cell.length_a   1.000
_cell.length_b   1.000
_cell.length_c   1.000
_cell.angle_alpha   90.00
_cell.angle_beta   90.00
_cell.angle_gamma   90.00
#
_symmetry.space_group_name_H-M   'P 1'
#
loop_
_entity.id
_entity.type
_entity.pdbx_description
1 polymer ?
#
loop_
_entity_poly.entity_id
_entity_poly.type
_entity_poly.pdbx_seq_one_letter_code
_entity_poly.pdbx_strand_id
1 'polypeptide(L)'
;MERTSEHRAPWDCVYARGDDQGCQSGKVPDSDDEYFEVLCLCLLQAGLNWSSVRKHWPRYREGFLSFDIGRLSQATAHELIERPGAIKNGRKVEAIIHNAKEFQLLKSEYGSFHAFLESLKPLTEREQIKSLAKHFKQVGPETADYFLHSIGFWG
;
A
#
# COMPACT_ATOMS: atom_id res chain seq x y z
N MET A 1 23.40 14.15 -20.25
CA MET A 1 24.11 13.07 -19.53
C MET A 1 23.49 12.91 -18.17
N GLU A 2 23.21 11.64 -17.85
CA GLU A 2 23.11 11.05 -16.51
C GLU A 2 21.95 11.47 -15.59
N ARG A 3 20.93 10.60 -15.52
CA ARG A 3 20.69 9.71 -14.37
C ARG A 3 19.43 8.88 -14.64
N THR A 4 19.57 7.74 -15.32
CA THR A 4 18.72 6.58 -14.99
C THR A 4 19.31 5.99 -13.71
N SER A 5 19.17 6.72 -12.60
CA SER A 5 19.58 6.19 -11.31
C SER A 5 18.61 5.05 -11.00
N GLU A 6 19.13 3.83 -10.96
CA GLU A 6 18.41 2.70 -10.40
C GLU A 6 17.78 3.13 -9.07
N HIS A 7 16.50 2.83 -8.93
CA HIS A 7 15.73 3.21 -7.75
C HIS A 7 14.88 2.03 -7.32
N ARG A 8 14.60 1.94 -6.02
CA ARG A 8 13.90 0.78 -5.45
C ARG A 8 12.50 1.15 -5.00
N ALA A 9 11.52 0.36 -5.40
CA ALA A 9 10.15 0.49 -4.90
C ALA A 9 10.06 0.11 -3.40
N PRO A 10 9.08 0.64 -2.66
CA PRO A 10 8.23 1.76 -3.05
C PRO A 10 8.84 3.13 -2.67
N TRP A 11 9.85 3.17 -1.79
CA TRP A 11 10.29 4.39 -1.11
C TRP A 11 11.25 5.25 -1.92
N ASP A 12 12.24 4.62 -2.57
CA ASP A 12 13.25 5.31 -3.38
C ASP A 12 12.78 5.59 -4.80
N CYS A 13 11.63 5.04 -5.20
CA CYS A 13 11.10 5.24 -6.55
C CYS A 13 10.79 6.73 -6.79
N VAL A 14 11.22 7.27 -7.93
CA VAL A 14 11.08 8.71 -8.23
C VAL A 14 10.09 9.01 -9.33
N TYR A 15 9.66 8.00 -10.08
CA TYR A 15 8.79 8.18 -11.24
C TYR A 15 7.33 7.94 -10.91
N ALA A 16 6.48 8.83 -11.43
CA ALA A 16 5.05 8.63 -11.42
C ALA A 16 4.69 7.42 -12.31
N ARG A 17 3.61 6.71 -11.97
CA ARG A 17 3.17 5.45 -12.61
C ARG A 17 3.35 5.50 -14.13
N GLY A 18 4.16 4.60 -14.69
CA GLY A 18 4.25 4.37 -16.14
C GLY A 18 5.61 4.59 -16.81
N ASP A 19 6.68 4.93 -16.07
CA ASP A 19 8.06 4.85 -16.57
C ASP A 19 8.82 3.87 -15.67
N ASP A 20 8.89 2.61 -16.10
CA ASP A 20 9.49 1.47 -15.39
C ASP A 20 11.02 1.42 -15.56
N GLN A 21 11.60 2.32 -16.34
CA GLN A 21 13.02 2.31 -16.67
C GLN A 21 13.88 2.44 -15.41
N GLY A 22 14.48 1.32 -15.02
CA GLY A 22 15.37 1.23 -13.86
C GLY A 22 14.67 1.11 -12.49
N CYS A 23 13.36 0.86 -12.45
CA CYS A 23 12.66 0.58 -11.20
C CYS A 23 12.93 -0.86 -10.75
N GLN A 24 13.66 -1.00 -9.64
CA GLN A 24 13.88 -2.28 -8.99
C GLN A 24 12.74 -2.60 -8.03
N SER A 25 12.38 -3.88 -8.01
CA SER A 25 11.44 -4.45 -7.04
C SER A 25 11.86 -4.12 -5.61
N GLY A 26 10.85 -3.91 -4.76
CA GLY A 26 11.09 -3.64 -3.34
C GLY A 26 11.58 -4.85 -2.58
N LYS A 27 11.75 -4.67 -1.27
CA LYS A 27 12.10 -5.76 -0.36
C LYS A 27 10.83 -6.30 0.29
N VAL A 28 10.88 -7.57 0.68
CA VAL A 28 9.85 -8.19 1.53
C VAL A 28 9.76 -7.41 2.84
N PRO A 29 8.61 -6.80 3.18
CA PRO A 29 8.38 -6.14 4.46
C PRO A 29 8.51 -7.09 5.65
N ASP A 30 8.96 -6.57 6.80
CA ASP A 30 9.23 -7.38 8.00
C ASP A 30 7.98 -7.62 8.85
N SER A 31 6.90 -6.87 8.62
CA SER A 31 5.66 -6.97 9.40
C SER A 31 4.40 -6.66 8.58
N ASP A 32 3.25 -7.13 9.06
CA ASP A 32 1.94 -6.84 8.46
C ASP A 32 1.67 -5.33 8.39
N ASP A 33 2.07 -4.56 9.40
CA ASP A 33 1.90 -3.09 9.42
C ASP A 33 2.73 -2.41 8.33
N GLU A 34 3.94 -2.92 8.04
CA GLU A 34 4.75 -2.41 6.92
C GLU A 34 4.13 -2.76 5.56
N TYR A 35 3.61 -3.98 5.40
CA TYR A 35 2.82 -4.33 4.20
C TYR A 35 1.64 -3.36 4.02
N PHE A 36 0.92 -3.09 5.10
CA PHE A 36 -0.23 -2.20 5.08
C PHE A 36 0.15 -0.74 4.77
N GLU A 37 1.28 -0.27 5.31
CA GLU A 37 1.82 1.05 5.00
C GLU A 37 2.14 1.19 3.49
N VAL A 38 2.77 0.17 2.90
CA VAL A 38 3.06 0.14 1.45
C VAL A 38 1.76 0.14 0.63
N LEU A 39 0.75 -0.64 1.02
CA LEU A 39 -0.55 -0.62 0.34
C LEU A 39 -1.19 0.78 0.38
N CYS A 40 -1.16 1.43 1.55
CA CYS A 40 -1.68 2.78 1.71
C CYS A 40 -0.97 3.77 0.78
N LEU A 41 0.35 3.67 0.64
CA LEU A 41 1.12 4.51 -0.27
C LEU A 41 0.66 4.32 -1.72
N CYS A 42 0.58 3.08 -2.19
CA CYS A 42 0.14 2.74 -3.54
C CYS A 42 -1.29 3.26 -3.81
N LEU A 43 -2.20 3.09 -2.84
CA LEU A 43 -3.59 3.56 -2.90
C LEU A 43 -3.67 5.08 -2.99
N LEU A 44 -2.88 5.81 -2.20
CA LEU A 44 -2.89 7.27 -2.20
C LEU A 44 -2.31 7.84 -3.51
N GLN A 45 -1.26 7.22 -4.04
CA GLN A 45 -0.68 7.58 -5.34
C GLN A 45 -1.59 7.30 -6.53
N ALA A 46 -2.57 6.40 -6.39
CA ALA A 46 -3.51 6.04 -7.46
C ALA A 46 -4.45 7.18 -7.91
N GLY A 47 -4.54 8.27 -7.15
CA GLY A 47 -5.46 9.37 -7.46
C GLY A 47 -5.03 10.72 -6.93
N LEU A 48 -3.78 10.86 -6.50
CA LEU A 48 -3.21 12.11 -6.01
C LEU A 48 -1.88 12.38 -6.72
N ASN A 49 -1.40 13.62 -6.65
CA ASN A 49 -0.08 13.95 -7.14
C ASN A 49 0.98 13.16 -6.35
N TRP A 50 1.69 12.27 -7.03
CA TRP A 50 2.65 11.35 -6.42
C TRP A 50 3.72 12.09 -5.59
N SER A 51 4.36 13.12 -6.16
CA SER A 51 5.40 13.89 -5.48
C SER A 51 4.89 14.58 -4.22
N SER A 52 3.64 15.05 -4.25
CA SER A 52 2.96 15.59 -3.07
C SER A 52 2.73 14.51 -2.01
N VAL A 53 2.26 13.32 -2.40
CA VAL A 53 2.06 12.21 -1.47
C VAL A 53 3.36 11.82 -0.77
N ARG A 54 4.46 11.69 -1.52
CA ARG A 54 5.81 11.43 -0.99
C ARG A 54 6.26 12.52 -0.01
N LYS A 55 6.18 13.79 -0.43
CA LYS A 55 6.60 14.93 0.38
C LYS A 55 5.87 14.98 1.73
N HIS A 56 4.59 14.63 1.74
CA HIS A 56 3.75 14.64 2.94
C HIS A 56 3.70 13.29 3.67
N TRP A 57 4.43 12.27 3.22
CA TRP A 57 4.36 10.93 3.79
C TRP A 57 4.65 10.86 5.29
N PRO A 58 5.68 11.54 5.84
CA PRO A 58 5.91 11.55 7.29
C PRO A 58 4.72 12.09 8.07
N ARG A 59 4.06 13.13 7.54
CA ARG A 59 2.86 13.72 8.12
C ARG A 59 1.65 12.81 8.01
N TYR A 60 1.51 12.07 6.91
CA TYR A 60 0.46 11.05 6.76
C TYR A 60 0.66 9.90 7.75
N ARG A 61 1.90 9.46 7.99
CA ARG A 61 2.21 8.44 8.99
C ARG A 61 1.69 8.86 10.37
N GLU A 62 1.92 10.10 10.81
CA GLU A 62 1.38 10.62 12.08
C GLU A 62 -0.17 10.74 12.07
N GLY A 63 -0.72 11.21 10.96
CA GLY A 63 -2.17 11.38 10.76
C GLY A 63 -2.93 10.06 10.79
N PHE A 64 -2.32 8.98 10.28
CA PHE A 64 -2.90 7.64 10.18
C PHE A 64 -2.32 6.66 11.20
N LEU A 65 -2.01 7.13 12.42
CA LEU A 65 -1.68 6.29 13.57
C LEU A 65 -0.48 5.35 13.31
N SER A 66 0.52 5.84 12.58
CA SER A 66 1.69 5.08 12.12
C SER A 66 1.35 3.88 11.23
N PHE A 67 0.19 3.90 10.58
CA PHE A 67 -0.34 2.79 9.80
C PHE A 67 -0.49 1.48 10.59
N ASP A 68 -0.63 1.58 11.92
CA ASP A 68 -0.94 0.43 12.78
C ASP A 68 -2.32 -0.13 12.42
N ILE A 69 -2.35 -1.38 11.94
CA ILE A 69 -3.57 -2.05 11.51
C ILE A 69 -4.57 -2.17 12.66
N GLY A 70 -4.09 -2.49 13.86
CA GLY A 70 -4.90 -2.64 15.06
C GLY A 70 -5.67 -1.37 15.41
N ARG A 71 -5.01 -0.23 15.37
CA ARG A 71 -5.58 1.08 15.69
C ARG A 71 -6.46 1.59 14.55
N LEU A 72 -6.04 1.44 13.30
CA LEU A 72 -6.80 1.93 12.15
C LEU A 72 -8.08 1.13 11.89
N SER A 73 -8.07 -0.18 12.16
CA SER A 73 -9.28 -1.01 12.03
C SER A 73 -10.39 -0.58 12.99
N GLN A 74 -10.05 0.02 14.13
CA GLN A 74 -11.00 0.50 15.15
C GLN A 74 -11.34 1.99 15.01
N ALA A 75 -10.60 2.73 14.18
CA ALA A 75 -10.81 4.16 13.99
C ALA A 75 -12.06 4.46 13.15
N THR A 76 -12.59 5.66 13.34
CA THR A 76 -13.65 6.22 12.50
C THR A 76 -13.10 7.24 11.52
N ALA A 77 -13.79 7.44 10.40
CA ALA A 77 -13.38 8.42 9.40
C ALA A 77 -13.36 9.85 9.98
N HIS A 78 -14.31 10.18 10.85
CA HIS A 78 -14.37 11.47 11.52
C HIS A 78 -13.12 11.71 12.39
N GLU A 79 -12.76 10.75 13.24
CA GLU A 79 -11.56 10.85 14.08
C GLU A 79 -10.31 11.07 13.24
N LEU A 80 -10.13 10.29 12.17
CA LEU A 80 -8.93 10.39 11.34
C LEU A 80 -8.89 11.71 10.55
N ILE A 81 -10.01 12.15 9.95
CA ILE A 81 -10.06 13.40 9.19
C ILE A 81 -9.66 14.59 10.04
N GLU A 82 -10.05 14.62 11.32
CA GLU A 82 -9.73 15.72 12.24
C GLU A 82 -8.28 15.72 12.71
N ARG A 83 -7.52 14.62 12.52
CA ARG A 83 -6.12 14.57 12.93
C ARG A 83 -5.26 15.53 12.11
N PRO A 84 -4.33 16.25 12.77
CA PRO A 84 -3.30 16.99 12.07
C PRO A 84 -2.53 16.06 11.15
N GLY A 85 -2.48 16.40 9.87
CA GLY A 85 -1.73 15.61 8.90
C GLY A 85 -2.46 14.45 8.28
N ALA A 86 -3.73 14.21 8.59
CA ALA A 86 -4.55 13.30 7.80
C ALA A 86 -4.92 13.90 6.44
N ILE A 87 -5.21 13.01 5.49
CA ILE A 87 -5.75 13.39 4.17
C ILE A 87 -7.22 13.79 4.34
N LYS A 88 -7.57 14.98 3.85
CA LYS A 88 -8.94 15.54 3.90
C LYS A 88 -9.89 14.96 2.82
N ASN A 89 -9.61 13.76 2.33
CA ASN A 89 -10.45 13.03 1.37
C ASN A 89 -11.15 11.87 2.10
N GLY A 90 -12.42 12.05 2.42
CA GLY A 90 -13.20 11.06 3.19
C GLY A 90 -13.23 9.67 2.56
N ARG A 91 -13.34 9.57 1.23
CA ARG A 91 -13.32 8.28 0.53
C ARG A 91 -12.00 7.54 0.70
N LYS A 92 -10.87 8.27 0.73
CA LYS A 92 -9.53 7.68 0.96
C LYS A 92 -9.39 7.23 2.41
N VAL A 93 -9.85 8.03 3.36
CA VAL A 93 -9.84 7.69 4.79
C VAL A 93 -10.68 6.43 5.06
N GLU A 94 -11.89 6.37 4.52
CA GLU A 94 -12.76 5.18 4.64
C GLU A 94 -12.14 3.94 4.02
N ALA A 95 -11.45 4.08 2.88
CA ALA A 95 -10.75 2.97 2.25
C ALA A 95 -9.58 2.46 3.10
N ILE A 96 -8.80 3.35 3.73
CA ILE A 96 -7.71 2.96 4.65
C ILE A 96 -8.26 2.19 5.84
N ILE A 97 -9.33 2.69 6.50
CA ILE A 97 -9.97 1.99 7.62
C ILE A 97 -10.48 0.61 7.19
N HIS A 98 -11.18 0.54 6.05
CA HIS A 98 -11.68 -0.72 5.52
C HIS A 98 -10.53 -1.71 5.26
N ASN A 99 -9.47 -1.26 4.60
CA ASN A 99 -8.36 -2.12 4.25
C ASN A 99 -7.61 -2.59 5.50
N ALA A 100 -7.53 -1.80 6.57
CA ALA A 100 -7.00 -2.25 7.85
C ALA A 100 -7.82 -3.40 8.45
N LYS A 101 -9.15 -3.34 8.35
CA LYS A 101 -10.04 -4.45 8.78
C LYS A 101 -9.81 -5.71 7.94
N GLU A 102 -9.65 -5.57 6.63
CA GLU A 102 -9.34 -6.69 5.74
C GLU A 102 -7.98 -7.33 6.06
N PHE A 103 -6.97 -6.53 6.41
CA PHE A 103 -5.69 -7.06 6.90
C PHE A 103 -5.86 -7.90 8.18
N GLN A 104 -6.72 -7.47 9.12
CA GLN A 104 -7.00 -8.28 10.31
C GLN A 104 -7.70 -9.60 9.97
N LEU A 105 -8.64 -9.58 9.02
CA LEU A 105 -9.33 -10.79 8.58
C LEU A 105 -8.35 -11.77 7.92
N LEU A 106 -7.54 -11.30 6.97
CA LEU A 106 -6.51 -12.11 6.31
C LEU A 106 -5.49 -12.64 7.31
N LYS A 107 -5.06 -11.82 8.28
CA LYS A 107 -4.19 -12.28 9.37
C LYS A 107 -4.84 -13.36 10.21
N SER A 108 -6.14 -13.25 10.50
CA SER A 108 -6.86 -14.28 11.26
C SER A 108 -7.02 -15.59 10.48
N GLU A 109 -7.13 -15.54 9.16
CA GLU A 109 -7.34 -16.72 8.30
C GLU A 109 -6.03 -17.42 7.94
N TYR A 110 -4.97 -16.66 7.64
CA TYR A 110 -3.69 -17.18 7.13
C TYR A 110 -2.56 -17.10 8.18
N GLY A 111 -2.78 -16.47 9.33
CA GLY A 111 -1.79 -16.25 10.39
C GLY A 111 -0.95 -14.97 10.20
N SER A 112 -0.70 -14.56 8.95
CA SER A 112 -0.05 -13.30 8.60
C SER A 112 -0.40 -12.86 7.18
N PHE A 113 -0.14 -11.59 6.85
CA PHE A 113 -0.34 -11.11 5.48
C PHE A 113 0.67 -11.75 4.51
N HIS A 114 1.89 -12.01 4.97
CA HIS A 114 2.88 -12.76 4.20
C HIS A 114 2.39 -14.17 3.84
N ALA A 115 1.83 -14.91 4.81
CA ALA A 115 1.28 -16.25 4.55
C ALA A 115 0.09 -16.21 3.58
N PHE A 116 -0.74 -15.17 3.64
CA PHE A 116 -1.77 -14.93 2.63
C PHE A 116 -1.16 -14.75 1.23
N LEU A 117 -0.13 -13.93 1.06
CA LEU A 117 0.55 -13.76 -0.23
C LEU A 117 1.15 -15.07 -0.76
N GLU A 118 1.79 -15.87 0.10
CA GLU A 118 2.31 -17.19 -0.29
C GLU A 118 1.21 -18.11 -0.81
N SER A 119 0.00 -18.05 -0.25
CA SER A 119 -1.13 -18.85 -0.73
C SER A 119 -1.56 -18.52 -2.17
N LEU A 120 -1.19 -17.34 -2.68
CA LEU A 120 -1.49 -16.91 -4.05
C LEU A 120 -0.45 -17.43 -5.07
N LYS A 121 0.76 -17.81 -4.66
CA LYS A 121 1.85 -18.22 -5.57
C LYS A 121 1.49 -19.34 -6.58
N PRO A 122 0.61 -20.31 -6.27
CA PRO A 122 0.19 -21.32 -7.26
C PRO A 122 -0.66 -20.78 -8.42
N LEU A 123 -1.22 -19.57 -8.29
CA LEU A 123 -2.07 -18.95 -9.32
C LEU A 123 -1.23 -18.28 -10.41
N THR A 124 -1.85 -17.94 -11.54
CA THR A 124 -1.21 -17.09 -12.56
C THR A 124 -1.06 -15.64 -12.06
N GLU A 125 -0.09 -14.88 -12.58
CA GLU A 125 0.13 -13.47 -12.18
C GLU A 125 -1.16 -12.64 -12.24
N ARG A 126 -1.93 -12.78 -13.33
CA ARG A 126 -3.22 -12.11 -13.51
C ARG A 126 -4.24 -12.50 -12.44
N GLU A 127 -4.24 -13.75 -12.00
CA GLU A 127 -5.13 -14.23 -10.94
C GLU A 127 -4.67 -13.78 -9.55
N GLN A 128 -3.35 -13.70 -9.32
CA GLN A 128 -2.77 -13.16 -8.09
C GLN A 128 -3.16 -11.69 -7.91
N ILE A 129 -2.92 -10.87 -8.94
CA ILE A 129 -3.28 -9.44 -8.96
C ILE A 129 -4.79 -9.27 -8.72
N LYS A 130 -5.63 -10.04 -9.41
CA LYS A 130 -7.08 -9.97 -9.25
C LYS A 130 -7.56 -10.42 -7.89
N SER A 131 -6.97 -11.48 -7.34
CA SER A 131 -7.34 -12.00 -6.03
C SER A 131 -7.00 -10.98 -4.95
N LEU A 132 -5.79 -10.43 -4.98
CA LEU A 132 -5.37 -9.36 -4.08
C LEU A 132 -6.29 -8.12 -4.17
N ALA A 133 -6.54 -7.62 -5.38
CA ALA A 133 -7.34 -6.41 -5.59
C ALA A 133 -8.78 -6.53 -5.06
N LYS A 134 -9.37 -7.73 -5.05
CA LYS A 134 -10.75 -7.95 -4.58
C LYS A 134 -10.95 -7.69 -3.09
N HIS A 135 -9.91 -7.82 -2.27
CA HIS A 135 -10.02 -7.57 -0.83
C HIS A 135 -10.09 -6.07 -0.50
N PHE A 136 -9.46 -5.22 -1.31
CA PHE A 136 -9.17 -3.86 -0.87
C PHE A 136 -9.95 -2.78 -1.61
N LYS A 137 -10.46 -1.80 -0.85
CA LYS A 137 -11.10 -0.62 -1.41
C LYS A 137 -10.06 0.33 -2.01
N GLN A 138 -10.39 0.85 -3.18
CA GLN A 138 -9.54 1.75 -3.97
C GLN A 138 -8.18 1.16 -4.38
N VAL A 139 -8.09 -0.17 -4.46
CA VAL A 139 -6.94 -0.88 -5.00
C VAL A 139 -7.42 -1.64 -6.24
N GLY A 140 -7.27 -1.02 -7.41
CA GLY A 140 -7.52 -1.68 -8.70
C GLY A 140 -6.37 -2.59 -9.12
N PRO A 141 -6.52 -3.39 -10.20
CA PRO A 141 -5.48 -4.30 -10.68
C PRO A 141 -4.10 -3.65 -10.83
N GLU A 142 -4.02 -2.47 -11.44
CA GLU A 142 -2.74 -1.73 -11.59
C GLU A 142 -2.10 -1.34 -10.25
N THR A 143 -2.93 -1.04 -9.24
CA THR A 143 -2.43 -0.67 -7.91
C THR A 143 -1.99 -1.91 -7.14
N ALA A 144 -2.71 -3.02 -7.31
CA ALA A 144 -2.34 -4.32 -6.76
C ALA A 144 -1.03 -4.84 -7.37
N ASP A 145 -0.87 -4.73 -8.69
CA ASP A 145 0.37 -5.10 -9.37
C ASP A 145 1.57 -4.25 -8.89
N TYR A 146 1.42 -2.92 -8.87
CA TYR A 146 2.46 -2.05 -8.34
C TYR A 146 2.77 -2.31 -6.86
N PHE A 147 1.76 -2.68 -6.06
CA PHE A 147 1.96 -3.11 -4.68
C PHE A 147 2.81 -4.38 -4.62
N LEU A 148 2.46 -5.43 -5.37
CA LEU A 148 3.22 -6.70 -5.42
C LEU A 148 4.68 -6.48 -5.83
N HIS A 149 4.92 -5.63 -6.83
CA HIS A 149 6.27 -5.18 -7.18
C HIS A 149 6.96 -4.42 -6.04
N SER A 150 6.23 -3.54 -5.34
CA SER A 150 6.77 -2.75 -4.23
C SER A 150 7.17 -3.57 -3.01
N ILE A 151 6.64 -4.78 -2.85
CA ILE A 151 6.94 -5.65 -1.71
C ILE A 151 7.84 -6.83 -2.07
N GLY A 152 8.42 -6.84 -3.28
CA GLY A 152 9.33 -7.91 -3.68
C GLY A 152 8.65 -9.23 -4.07
N PHE A 153 7.33 -9.24 -4.32
CA PHE A 153 6.58 -10.49 -4.51
C PHE A 153 6.98 -11.29 -5.76
N TRP A 154 7.42 -10.60 -6.81
CA TRP A 154 7.79 -11.19 -8.10
C TRP A 154 9.23 -11.75 -8.15
N GLY A 155 10.01 -11.52 -7.08
CA GLY A 155 11.45 -11.82 -7.03
C GLY A 155 11.79 -13.19 -6.45
#